data_AF-A0AAQ3L0Y9-F1
#
_entry.id   AF-A0AAQ3L0Y9-F1
#
_cell.length_a   1.000
_cell.length_b   1.000
_cell.length_c   1.000
_cell.angle_alpha   90.00
_cell.angle_beta   90.00
_cell.angle_gamma   90.00
#
_symmetry.space_group_name_H-M   'P 1'
#
loop_
_entity.id
_entity.type
_entity.pdbx_description
1 polymer ?
#
loop_
_entity_poly.entity_id
_entity_poly.type
_entity_poly.pdbx_seq_one_letter_code
_entity_poly.pdbx_strand_id
1 'polypeptide(L)'
;MAKLGTSGRRGFLRKPNESLRLIITTIIGVAFGYLIGISFPTVNIIKLQFPANFRSYIEYSGIRTQTFLNHAWSSTSNQNKKNSTSNSTDHLMIYVPTNPRGAERLPPGIVVPKSDFYMRRLWGNPDEDLSIKPKYLVTFTVGYAQKNNIDAAVKKFSEDFTILLFHYDGRTTEWDEFEWSKRAIHVSARKQTKWWYAKRFLHPDIVAPYDYIFIWDEDLGVEHFNGVEYIKLVKKHGLEISQPGLEPNKGLTWLMTKRRGDREVHKVTEERPGWCANPHLPPCAAFVEIMAPVFSRNAWRCVWHMIQNDLVHGWGLDFALRRCVEPAHEKIGVVDSQWIVHQVVPSLGNQGVAEDGRAPWEGVRLRCRKEWGMFQRRMSEAEKAYYKSIGITPSNSTVP
;
A
#
# COMPACT_ATOMS: atom_id res chain seq x y z
N MET A 1 33.55 10.73 82.09
CA MET A 1 33.93 11.52 83.28
C MET A 1 33.16 12.83 83.26
N ALA A 2 32.85 13.31 84.47
CA ALA A 2 32.04 14.48 84.80
C ALA A 2 32.39 15.75 83.98
N LYS A 3 31.41 16.53 83.49
CA LYS A 3 30.47 17.46 84.15
C LYS A 3 31.09 18.83 84.46
N LEU A 4 30.26 19.84 84.15
CA LEU A 4 30.17 21.19 84.74
C LEU A 4 31.04 22.32 84.19
N GLY A 5 30.39 23.48 84.03
CA GLY A 5 31.07 24.77 84.23
C GLY A 5 30.51 25.97 83.45
N THR A 6 29.28 26.39 83.75
CA THR A 6 28.77 27.72 83.36
C THR A 6 29.23 28.81 84.33
N SER A 7 29.63 29.97 83.80
CA SER A 7 29.67 31.29 84.45
C SER A 7 29.89 32.30 83.30
N GLY A 8 29.19 33.41 83.06
CA GLY A 8 28.22 34.19 83.81
C GLY A 8 28.63 35.68 83.73
N ARG A 9 27.94 36.51 82.92
CA ARG A 9 27.47 37.90 83.26
C ARG A 9 27.09 38.79 82.06
N ARG A 10 25.83 39.25 82.15
CA ARG A 10 25.16 40.50 81.71
C ARG A 10 25.95 41.56 80.92
N GLY A 11 25.31 42.03 79.83
CA GLY A 11 25.54 43.35 79.24
C GLY A 11 24.50 43.72 78.16
N PHE A 12 23.52 44.55 78.56
CA PHE A 12 22.72 45.50 77.75
C PHE A 12 21.84 45.06 76.56
N LEU A 13 20.56 45.40 76.70
CA LEU A 13 19.53 45.43 75.67
C LEU A 13 19.89 46.33 74.48
N ARG A 14 19.60 45.84 73.27
CA ARG A 14 19.07 46.67 72.17
C ARG A 14 18.06 45.82 71.39
N LYS A 15 16.78 46.20 71.44
CA LYS A 15 15.71 45.61 70.62
C LYS A 15 16.01 45.87 69.13
N PRO A 16 16.03 44.85 68.25
CA PRO A 16 15.95 45.06 66.81
C PRO A 16 14.48 45.18 66.37
N ASN A 17 14.23 46.19 65.57
CA ASN A 17 12.94 46.65 65.02
C ASN A 17 12.15 45.52 64.35
N GLU A 18 11.00 45.10 64.90
CA GLU A 18 10.14 44.11 64.24
C GLU A 18 9.65 44.58 62.86
N SER A 19 9.44 45.89 62.66
CA SER A 19 9.14 46.45 61.33
C SER A 19 10.26 46.22 60.32
N LEU A 20 11.53 46.28 60.72
CA LEU A 20 12.64 46.05 59.80
C LEU A 20 12.71 44.58 59.39
N ARG A 21 12.41 43.66 60.32
CA ARG A 21 12.37 42.23 60.04
C ARG A 21 11.23 41.89 59.07
N LEU A 22 10.06 42.52 59.24
CA LEU A 22 8.89 42.38 58.36
C LEU A 22 9.14 42.94 56.96
N ILE A 23 9.83 44.08 56.85
CA ILE A 23 10.22 44.66 55.56
C ILE A 23 11.22 43.74 54.86
N ILE A 24 12.21 43.22 55.58
CA ILE A 24 13.20 42.30 55.00
C ILE A 24 12.55 40.99 54.55
N THR A 25 11.65 40.38 55.34
CA THR A 25 10.94 39.17 54.89
C THR A 25 10.00 39.44 53.71
N THR A 26 9.40 40.61 53.63
CA THR A 26 8.57 40.99 52.47
C THR A 26 9.43 41.17 51.22
N ILE A 27 10.57 41.85 51.33
CA ILE A 27 11.50 42.04 50.19
C ILE A 27 12.08 40.70 49.75
N ILE A 28 12.47 39.82 50.67
CA ILE A 28 12.95 38.47 50.34
C ILE A 28 11.84 37.64 49.71
N GLY A 29 10.60 37.70 50.23
CA GLY A 29 9.45 37.01 49.65
C GLY A 29 9.11 37.49 48.24
N VAL A 30 9.17 38.80 47.99
CA VAL A 30 8.97 39.40 46.66
C VAL A 30 10.11 39.03 45.72
N ALA A 31 11.36 39.08 46.16
CA ALA A 31 12.52 38.68 45.36
C ALA A 31 12.50 37.18 45.04
N PHE A 32 12.13 36.34 45.99
CA PHE A 32 12.01 34.89 45.81
C PHE A 32 10.82 34.54 44.91
N GLY A 33 9.68 35.23 45.05
CA GLY A 33 8.53 35.11 44.16
C GLY A 33 8.83 35.59 42.73
N TYR A 34 9.60 36.68 42.59
CA TYR A 34 10.07 37.19 41.29
C TYR A 34 11.05 36.22 40.62
N LEU A 35 12.01 35.67 41.37
CA LEU A 35 12.95 34.67 40.86
C LEU A 35 12.25 33.38 40.44
N ILE A 36 11.26 32.89 41.21
CA ILE A 36 10.44 31.75 40.82
C ILE A 36 9.57 32.09 39.59
N GLY A 37 8.99 33.29 39.54
CA GLY A 37 8.16 33.76 38.42
C GLY A 37 8.91 33.90 37.09
N ILE A 38 10.20 34.27 37.11
CA ILE A 38 11.07 34.32 35.92
C ILE A 38 11.64 32.93 35.56
N SER A 39 11.72 32.03 36.54
CA SER A 39 12.24 30.66 36.35
C SER A 39 11.23 29.70 35.73
N PHE A 40 9.95 30.09 35.63
CA PHE A 40 9.02 29.40 34.76
C PHE A 40 9.22 29.89 33.33
N PRO A 41 9.61 29.02 32.37
CA PRO A 41 9.59 29.41 30.98
C PRO A 41 8.15 29.75 30.64
N THR A 42 7.88 31.03 30.35
CA THR A 42 6.69 31.42 29.60
C THR A 42 6.61 30.49 28.41
N VAL A 43 5.52 29.71 28.37
CA VAL A 43 5.13 28.76 27.33
C VAL A 43 5.94 28.94 26.06
N ASN A 44 6.75 27.95 25.70
CA ASN A 44 7.47 27.89 24.44
C ASN A 44 6.50 28.10 23.28
N ILE A 45 6.32 29.35 22.87
CA ILE A 45 6.06 29.65 21.46
C ILE A 45 7.37 29.27 20.81
N ILE A 46 7.39 28.09 20.17
CA ILE A 46 8.49 27.72 19.29
C ILE A 46 8.51 28.78 18.19
N LYS A 47 9.29 29.84 18.40
CA LYS A 47 9.78 30.69 17.34
C LYS A 47 10.61 29.75 16.48
N LEU A 48 10.03 29.24 15.41
CA LEU A 48 10.76 28.56 14.34
C LEU A 48 11.74 29.61 13.76
N GLN A 49 12.92 29.70 14.35
CA GLN A 49 14.02 30.46 13.79
C GLN A 49 14.64 29.60 12.69
N PHE A 50 14.20 29.86 11.46
CA PHE A 50 14.84 29.28 10.29
C PHE A 50 16.27 29.83 10.17
N PRO A 51 17.28 28.96 9.98
CA PRO A 51 18.66 29.40 9.69
C PRO A 51 18.70 30.36 8.51
N ALA A 52 19.63 31.32 8.50
CA ALA A 52 19.73 32.33 7.44
C ALA A 52 19.78 31.74 6.02
N ASN A 53 20.38 30.55 5.87
CA ASN A 53 20.46 29.81 4.61
C ASN A 53 19.09 29.37 4.05
N PHE A 54 18.09 29.18 4.91
CA PHE A 54 16.73 28.84 4.50
C PHE A 54 15.99 30.09 3.97
N ARG A 55 16.33 31.26 4.50
CA ARG A 55 15.76 32.55 4.11
C ARG A 55 16.18 32.95 2.69
N SER A 56 17.45 32.73 2.35
CA SER A 56 17.99 32.95 1.00
C SER A 56 17.42 31.97 -0.03
N TYR A 57 17.16 30.72 0.36
CA TYR A 57 16.57 29.71 -0.53
C TYR A 57 15.11 30.02 -0.90
N ILE A 58 14.31 30.48 0.07
CA ILE A 58 12.91 30.88 -0.16
C ILE A 58 12.82 32.18 -1.00
N GLU A 59 13.76 33.10 -0.81
CA GLU A 59 13.81 34.33 -1.59
C GLU A 59 14.19 34.06 -3.07
N TYR A 60 15.02 33.04 -3.31
CA TYR A 60 15.36 32.56 -4.65
C TYR A 60 14.21 31.82 -5.36
N SER A 61 13.31 31.17 -4.60
CA SER A 61 12.11 30.51 -5.15
C SER A 61 10.96 31.46 -5.49
N GLY A 62 11.17 32.78 -5.38
CA GLY A 62 10.19 33.80 -5.75
C GLY A 62 9.05 33.97 -4.73
N ILE A 63 9.07 33.24 -3.62
CA ILE A 63 8.03 33.35 -2.59
C ILE A 63 8.49 34.34 -1.50
N ARG A 64 7.81 35.48 -1.36
CA ARG A 64 8.13 36.44 -0.28
C ARG A 64 7.98 35.79 1.09
N THR A 65 9.08 35.72 1.83
CA THR A 65 9.15 35.20 3.21
C THR A 65 8.14 35.86 4.16
N GLN A 66 7.79 37.13 3.93
CA GLN A 66 6.75 37.86 4.66
C GLN A 66 5.35 37.24 4.52
N THR A 67 5.01 36.66 3.37
CA THR A 67 3.69 36.05 3.14
C THR A 67 3.52 34.77 3.98
N PHE A 68 4.57 33.95 4.09
CA PHE A 68 4.60 32.78 4.96
C PHE A 68 4.55 33.15 6.44
N LEU A 69 5.32 34.16 6.86
CA LEU A 69 5.32 34.64 8.25
C LEU A 69 3.96 35.23 8.64
N ASN A 70 3.31 35.97 7.74
CA ASN A 70 1.99 36.54 7.99
C ASN A 70 0.90 35.46 8.05
N HIS A 71 0.96 34.41 7.23
CA HIS A 71 0.02 33.28 7.33
C HIS A 71 0.19 32.44 8.61
N ALA A 72 1.44 32.25 9.04
CA ALA A 72 1.76 31.57 10.30
C ALA A 72 1.38 32.43 11.53
N TRP A 73 1.41 33.75 11.41
CA TRP A 73 1.03 34.69 12.47
C TRP A 73 -0.46 35.08 12.48
N SER A 74 -1.17 35.03 11.35
CA SER A 74 -2.63 35.27 11.31
C SER A 74 -3.42 34.12 11.94
N SER A 75 -2.89 32.89 11.86
CA SER A 75 -3.45 31.71 12.51
C SER A 75 -3.24 31.70 14.04
N THR A 76 -2.29 32.49 14.56
CA THR A 76 -2.01 32.62 16.00
C THR A 76 -2.49 33.94 16.63
N SER A 77 -2.69 35.01 15.86
CA SER A 77 -3.03 36.35 16.42
C SER A 77 -4.52 36.62 16.61
N ASN A 78 -5.42 35.76 16.12
CA ASN A 78 -6.87 35.97 16.27
C ASN A 78 -7.48 35.51 17.62
N GLN A 79 -6.66 35.15 18.61
CA GLN A 79 -7.15 34.67 19.91
C GLN A 79 -7.22 35.71 21.05
N ASN A 80 -6.89 36.98 20.81
CA ASN A 80 -6.93 37.97 21.89
C ASN A 80 -7.92 39.11 21.61
N LYS A 81 -9.20 38.83 21.86
CA LYS A 81 -10.13 39.69 22.63
C LYS A 81 -11.57 39.19 22.51
N LYS A 82 -12.06 38.54 23.56
CA LYS A 82 -13.32 38.90 24.26
C LYS A 82 -13.52 37.98 25.47
N ASN A 83 -13.63 38.60 26.63
CA ASN A 83 -14.00 37.96 27.88
C ASN A 83 -15.42 37.40 27.78
N SER A 84 -15.54 36.08 27.73
CA SER A 84 -16.73 35.37 28.20
C SER A 84 -16.29 33.99 28.70
N THR A 85 -16.56 33.73 29.97
CA THR A 85 -16.45 32.44 30.64
C THR A 85 -17.31 31.40 29.94
N SER A 86 -16.71 30.60 29.06
CA SER A 86 -17.14 29.24 28.73
C SER A 86 -15.88 28.41 28.45
N ASN A 87 -15.89 27.13 28.81
CA ASN A 87 -14.79 26.18 28.60
C ASN A 87 -14.39 26.11 27.11
N SER A 88 -13.47 26.97 26.67
CA SER A 88 -13.21 27.26 25.25
C SER A 88 -12.05 26.49 24.62
N THR A 89 -11.45 25.52 25.33
CA THR A 89 -10.41 24.65 24.75
C THR A 89 -10.94 23.67 23.71
N ASP A 90 -12.27 23.48 23.62
CA ASP A 90 -12.89 22.55 22.67
C ASP A 90 -13.06 23.12 21.25
N HIS A 91 -12.97 24.44 21.06
CA HIS A 91 -13.23 25.10 19.77
C HIS A 91 -12.02 25.17 18.81
N LEU A 92 -10.84 24.69 19.21
CA LEU A 92 -9.63 24.67 18.36
C LEU A 92 -9.24 23.27 17.87
N MET A 93 -9.88 22.21 18.40
CA MET A 93 -9.59 20.84 18.01
C MET A 93 -10.32 20.56 16.70
N ILE A 94 -9.59 20.58 15.58
CA ILE A 94 -10.11 20.03 14.33
C ILE A 94 -10.19 18.53 14.55
N TYR A 95 -11.40 17.99 14.54
CA TYR A 95 -11.65 16.56 14.52
C TYR A 95 -12.73 16.28 13.50
N VAL A 96 -12.37 15.58 12.43
CA VAL A 96 -13.23 15.29 11.29
C VAL A 96 -13.37 13.77 11.17
N PRO A 97 -14.50 13.18 11.60
CA PRO A 97 -14.70 11.74 11.60
C PRO A 97 -14.66 11.10 10.20
N THR A 98 -14.91 11.89 9.14
CA THR A 98 -14.91 11.42 7.75
C THR A 98 -13.51 11.34 7.13
N ASN A 99 -12.48 11.89 7.80
CA ASN A 99 -11.11 11.74 7.34
C ASN A 99 -10.63 10.28 7.52
N PRO A 100 -9.62 9.84 6.76
CA PRO A 100 -8.99 8.55 6.96
C PRO A 100 -8.51 8.36 8.40
N ARG A 101 -8.50 7.11 8.85
CA ARG A 101 -8.07 6.77 10.21
C ARG A 101 -6.66 7.28 10.48
N GLY A 102 -6.48 8.02 11.57
CA GLY A 102 -5.22 8.67 11.94
C GLY A 102 -5.03 10.08 11.36
N ALA A 103 -5.91 10.54 10.47
CA ALA A 103 -5.91 11.87 9.89
C ALA A 103 -7.11 12.73 10.35
N GLU A 104 -7.86 12.28 11.36
CA GLU A 104 -9.06 12.98 11.87
C GLU A 104 -8.74 14.38 12.37
N ARG A 105 -7.50 14.62 12.80
CA ARG A 105 -7.05 15.93 13.27
C ARG A 105 -6.65 16.92 12.17
N LEU A 106 -6.67 16.49 10.91
CA LEU A 106 -6.31 17.34 9.78
C LEU A 106 -7.54 18.09 9.23
N PRO A 107 -7.38 19.36 8.80
CA PRO A 107 -8.42 20.03 8.02
C PRO A 107 -8.77 19.22 6.77
N PRO A 108 -10.05 19.05 6.40
CA PRO A 108 -10.43 18.19 5.28
C PRO A 108 -9.76 18.60 3.95
N GLY A 109 -9.54 19.90 3.75
CA GLY A 109 -8.97 20.44 2.51
C GLY A 109 -7.51 20.07 2.25
N ILE A 110 -6.75 19.59 3.25
CA ILE A 110 -5.36 19.12 3.06
C ILE A 110 -5.25 17.59 3.00
N VAL A 111 -6.34 16.87 3.29
CA VAL A 111 -6.31 15.41 3.37
C VAL A 111 -6.37 14.81 1.98
N VAL A 112 -5.33 14.03 1.64
CA VAL A 112 -5.28 13.22 0.43
C VAL A 112 -5.37 11.74 0.86
N PRO A 113 -6.55 11.08 0.74
CA PRO A 113 -6.79 9.77 1.34
C PRO A 113 -6.19 8.59 0.57
N LYS A 114 -5.66 8.83 -0.64
CA LYS A 114 -5.16 7.82 -1.58
C LYS A 114 -3.85 8.32 -2.20
N SER A 115 -3.04 7.40 -2.68
CA SER A 115 -1.80 7.69 -3.42
C SER A 115 -1.95 7.22 -4.87
N ASP A 116 -0.88 7.40 -5.64
CA ASP A 116 -0.75 6.91 -7.01
C ASP A 116 0.72 6.57 -7.33
N PHE A 117 0.94 6.05 -8.54
CA PHE A 117 2.27 5.79 -9.11
C PHE A 117 2.67 6.82 -10.17
N TYR A 118 1.97 7.95 -10.27
CA TYR A 118 2.27 8.95 -11.28
C TYR A 118 3.59 9.67 -10.94
N MET A 119 4.57 9.54 -11.82
CA MET A 119 5.86 10.20 -11.66
C MET A 119 5.71 11.71 -11.80
N ARG A 120 6.39 12.45 -10.91
CA ARG A 120 6.35 13.92 -10.84
C ARG A 120 7.75 14.48 -11.02
N ARG A 121 7.85 15.68 -11.61
CA ARG A 121 9.15 16.33 -11.82
C ARG A 121 9.66 16.90 -10.50
N LEU A 122 10.98 17.02 -10.36
CA LEU A 122 11.61 17.62 -9.18
C LEU A 122 11.49 19.15 -9.12
N TRP A 123 11.02 19.78 -10.21
CA TRP A 123 10.97 21.23 -10.39
C TRP A 123 9.74 21.61 -11.23
N GLY A 124 9.40 22.90 -11.23
CA GLY A 124 8.29 23.45 -12.02
C GLY A 124 6.95 23.41 -11.29
N ASN A 125 5.86 23.57 -12.05
CA ASN A 125 4.51 23.53 -11.52
C ASN A 125 3.98 22.08 -11.50
N PRO A 126 3.57 21.53 -10.33
CA PRO A 126 3.02 20.18 -10.24
C PRO A 126 1.78 19.91 -11.11
N ASP A 127 1.01 20.94 -11.45
CA ASP A 127 -0.17 20.80 -12.31
C ASP A 127 0.18 20.49 -13.77
N GLU A 128 1.43 20.74 -14.17
CA GLU A 128 1.95 20.49 -15.52
C GLU A 128 2.67 19.13 -15.64
N ASP A 129 2.84 18.40 -14.53
CA ASP A 129 3.63 17.16 -14.52
C ASP A 129 2.95 16.00 -15.28
N LEU A 130 1.62 16.04 -15.40
CA LEU A 130 0.81 14.95 -15.97
C LEU A 130 0.02 15.45 -17.18
N SER A 131 0.64 15.43 -18.36
CA SER A 131 -0.05 15.70 -19.64
C SER A 131 -1.08 14.62 -19.99
N ILE A 132 -0.79 13.37 -19.63
CA ILE A 132 -1.67 12.21 -19.77
C ILE A 132 -1.72 11.52 -18.41
N LYS A 133 -2.92 11.13 -17.97
CA LYS A 133 -3.13 10.36 -16.74
C LYS A 133 -3.42 8.90 -17.10
N PRO A 134 -2.46 7.98 -16.90
CA PRO A 134 -2.68 6.56 -17.16
C PRO A 134 -3.87 6.03 -16.38
N LYS A 135 -4.70 5.22 -17.05
CA LYS A 135 -5.93 4.62 -16.51
C LYS A 135 -5.75 3.15 -16.15
N TYR A 136 -4.69 2.52 -16.63
CA TYR A 136 -4.44 1.10 -16.44
C TYR A 136 -3.03 0.88 -15.87
N LEU A 137 -2.85 -0.20 -15.11
CA LEU A 137 -1.56 -0.59 -14.56
C LEU A 137 -1.21 -1.98 -15.09
N VAL A 138 0.00 -2.14 -15.61
CA VAL A 138 0.56 -3.46 -15.89
C VAL A 138 1.80 -3.70 -15.05
N THR A 139 1.81 -4.86 -14.40
CA THR A 139 2.93 -5.31 -13.58
C THR A 139 3.48 -6.63 -14.11
N PHE A 140 4.81 -6.73 -14.12
CA PHE A 140 5.53 -7.94 -14.46
C PHE A 140 6.50 -8.30 -13.33
N THR A 141 6.57 -9.57 -12.96
CA THR A 141 7.63 -10.05 -12.05
C THR A 141 8.76 -10.63 -12.87
N VAL A 142 9.92 -9.99 -12.87
CA VAL A 142 10.91 -10.13 -13.93
C VAL A 142 12.29 -10.51 -13.39
N GLY A 143 12.99 -11.27 -14.21
CA GLY A 143 14.43 -11.42 -14.19
C GLY A 143 15.00 -11.01 -15.54
N TYR A 144 16.21 -10.49 -15.55
CA TYR A 144 16.86 -9.94 -16.74
C TYR A 144 17.02 -10.97 -17.86
N ALA A 145 17.11 -12.26 -17.53
CA ALA A 145 17.19 -13.33 -18.53
C ALA A 145 15.95 -13.39 -19.46
N GLN A 146 14.81 -12.86 -19.01
CA GLN A 146 13.54 -12.82 -19.76
C GLN A 146 13.26 -11.42 -20.36
N LYS A 147 14.24 -10.52 -20.37
CA LYS A 147 14.06 -9.12 -20.83
C LYS A 147 13.43 -8.99 -22.22
N ASN A 148 13.78 -9.86 -23.16
CA ASN A 148 13.25 -9.80 -24.53
C ASN A 148 11.74 -10.14 -24.58
N ASN A 149 11.29 -11.04 -23.72
CA ASN A 149 9.86 -11.35 -23.58
C ASN A 149 9.10 -10.13 -23.04
N ILE A 150 9.66 -9.47 -22.04
CA ILE A 150 9.06 -8.28 -21.44
C ILE A 150 9.07 -7.10 -22.42
N ASP A 151 10.14 -6.91 -23.19
CA ASP A 151 10.18 -5.91 -24.27
C ASP A 151 9.08 -6.16 -25.33
N ALA A 152 8.87 -7.42 -25.71
CA ALA A 152 7.77 -7.79 -26.60
C ALA A 152 6.39 -7.53 -25.96
N ALA A 153 6.23 -7.81 -24.67
CA ALA A 153 5.00 -7.58 -23.91
C ALA A 153 4.68 -6.09 -23.79
N VAL A 154 5.64 -5.26 -23.39
CA VAL A 154 5.45 -3.81 -23.19
C VAL A 154 4.95 -3.11 -24.46
N LYS A 155 5.39 -3.55 -25.64
CA LYS A 155 4.92 -3.04 -26.94
C LYS A 155 3.44 -3.28 -27.21
N LYS A 156 2.76 -4.11 -26.43
CA LYS A 156 1.32 -4.38 -26.54
C LYS A 156 0.44 -3.44 -25.72
N PHE A 157 1.04 -2.52 -24.96
CA PHE A 157 0.35 -1.57 -24.11
C PHE A 157 0.55 -0.14 -24.63
N SER A 158 -0.52 0.67 -24.57
CA SER A 158 -0.47 2.08 -24.95
C SER A 158 0.03 2.97 -23.80
N GLU A 159 0.13 4.28 -24.04
CA GLU A 159 0.46 5.28 -23.02
C GLU A 159 -0.57 5.41 -21.88
N ASP A 160 -1.77 4.83 -22.03
CA ASP A 160 -2.75 4.72 -20.96
C ASP A 160 -2.33 3.76 -19.83
N PHE A 161 -1.23 3.01 -20.03
CA PHE A 161 -0.71 2.03 -19.08
C PHE A 161 0.51 2.57 -18.34
N THR A 162 0.45 2.56 -17.00
CA THR A 162 1.65 2.59 -16.17
C THR A 162 2.31 1.22 -16.19
N ILE A 163 3.63 1.19 -16.40
CA ILE A 163 4.43 -0.04 -16.39
C ILE A 163 5.23 -0.11 -15.10
N LEU A 164 5.07 -1.20 -14.35
CA LEU A 164 5.76 -1.45 -13.08
C LEU A 164 6.43 -2.83 -13.11
N LEU A 165 7.73 -2.86 -12.91
CA LEU A 165 8.54 -4.08 -12.94
C LEU A 165 8.98 -4.47 -11.54
N PHE A 166 8.74 -5.73 -11.18
CA PHE A 166 9.16 -6.34 -9.92
C PHE A 166 10.38 -7.24 -10.14
N HIS A 167 11.57 -6.75 -9.80
CA HIS A 167 12.85 -7.39 -10.12
C HIS A 167 13.29 -8.35 -9.02
N TYR A 168 13.04 -9.64 -9.20
CA TYR A 168 13.45 -10.67 -8.23
C TYR A 168 14.95 -11.00 -8.28
N ASP A 169 15.68 -10.56 -9.30
CA ASP A 169 17.10 -10.83 -9.47
C ASP A 169 18.02 -9.69 -8.98
N GLY A 170 17.45 -8.53 -8.64
CA GLY A 170 18.23 -7.37 -8.19
C GLY A 170 18.76 -6.49 -9.31
N ARG A 171 18.38 -6.72 -10.57
CA ARG A 171 18.99 -6.07 -11.74
C ARG A 171 18.05 -5.03 -12.34
N THR A 172 18.23 -3.76 -12.00
CA THR A 172 17.38 -2.67 -12.51
C THR A 172 18.07 -1.86 -13.60
N THR A 173 19.36 -1.57 -13.45
CA THR A 173 20.12 -0.67 -14.35
C THR A 173 20.33 -1.23 -15.75
N GLU A 174 20.45 -2.55 -15.89
CA GLU A 174 20.71 -3.18 -17.19
C GLU A 174 19.51 -3.09 -18.13
N TRP A 175 18.32 -2.79 -17.60
CA TRP A 175 17.12 -2.54 -18.38
C TRP A 175 17.13 -1.19 -19.08
N ASP A 176 18.04 -0.28 -18.74
CA ASP A 176 18.19 1.03 -19.39
C ASP A 176 18.55 0.93 -20.88
N GLU A 177 18.91 -0.27 -21.37
CA GLU A 177 19.02 -0.55 -22.80
C GLU A 177 17.70 -0.34 -23.56
N PHE A 178 16.55 -0.41 -22.86
CA PHE A 178 15.24 -0.15 -23.42
C PHE A 178 14.76 1.27 -23.03
N GLU A 179 14.52 2.12 -24.02
CA GLU A 179 14.05 3.51 -23.77
C GLU A 179 12.70 3.58 -23.03
N TRP A 180 11.83 2.58 -23.20
CA TRP A 180 10.58 2.51 -22.43
C TRP A 180 10.85 2.20 -20.96
N SER A 181 11.93 1.50 -20.63
CA SER A 181 12.25 1.10 -19.25
C SER A 181 12.65 2.29 -18.39
N LYS A 182 13.30 3.30 -18.96
CA LYS A 182 13.62 4.56 -18.28
C LYS A 182 12.39 5.34 -17.81
N ARG A 183 11.21 5.02 -18.37
CA ARG A 183 9.91 5.59 -18.01
C ARG A 183 9.04 4.62 -17.19
N ALA A 184 9.50 3.39 -16.99
CA ALA A 184 8.84 2.41 -16.14
C ALA A 184 9.26 2.60 -14.68
N ILE A 185 8.47 2.05 -13.77
CA ILE A 185 8.80 2.02 -12.34
C ILE A 185 9.46 0.69 -12.03
N HIS A 186 10.59 0.71 -11.35
CA HIS A 186 11.35 -0.47 -10.98
C HIS A 186 11.32 -0.65 -9.46
N VAL A 187 10.86 -1.80 -8.99
CA VAL A 187 10.93 -2.19 -7.57
C VAL A 187 11.73 -3.48 -7.49
N SER A 188 12.75 -3.53 -6.62
CA SER A 188 13.64 -4.69 -6.52
C SER A 188 13.81 -5.18 -5.09
N ALA A 189 13.59 -6.48 -4.93
CA ALA A 189 13.82 -7.27 -3.74
C ALA A 189 14.20 -8.69 -4.19
N ARG A 190 15.43 -9.11 -3.86
CA ARG A 190 15.99 -10.36 -4.36
C ARG A 190 15.17 -11.58 -3.89
N LYS A 191 14.97 -12.52 -4.80
CA LYS A 191 14.31 -13.82 -4.59
C LYS A 191 12.89 -13.71 -4.00
N GLN A 192 12.17 -12.64 -4.34
CA GLN A 192 10.77 -12.47 -3.97
C GLN A 192 9.84 -12.83 -5.13
N THR A 193 8.69 -13.41 -4.80
CA THR A 193 7.66 -13.84 -5.75
C THR A 193 6.72 -12.70 -6.13
N LYS A 194 5.98 -12.89 -7.23
CA LYS A 194 4.93 -11.97 -7.71
C LYS A 194 3.97 -11.51 -6.63
N TRP A 195 3.42 -12.45 -5.86
CA TRP A 195 2.43 -12.12 -4.84
C TRP A 195 3.02 -11.47 -3.58
N TRP A 196 4.32 -11.68 -3.30
CA TRP A 196 5.02 -10.92 -2.27
C TRP A 196 5.08 -9.43 -2.62
N TYR A 197 5.41 -9.11 -3.87
CA TYR A 197 5.42 -7.73 -4.38
C TYR A 197 4.02 -7.14 -4.42
N ALA A 198 3.07 -7.86 -5.02
CA ALA A 198 1.69 -7.39 -5.14
C ALA A 198 1.09 -7.02 -3.77
N LYS A 199 1.34 -7.82 -2.73
CA LYS A 199 0.88 -7.52 -1.37
C LYS A 199 1.47 -6.23 -0.79
N ARG A 200 2.71 -5.86 -1.15
CA ARG A 200 3.45 -4.74 -0.54
C ARG A 200 3.36 -3.45 -1.34
N PHE A 201 3.31 -3.53 -2.65
CA PHE A 201 3.39 -2.37 -3.53
C PHE A 201 2.07 -2.06 -4.22
N LEU A 202 1.16 -3.01 -4.37
CA LEU A 202 -0.14 -2.77 -5.00
C LEU A 202 -1.26 -2.57 -3.98
N HIS A 203 -1.00 -1.78 -2.93
CA HIS A 203 -2.02 -1.46 -1.93
C HIS A 203 -3.25 -0.82 -2.61
N PRO A 204 -4.50 -1.16 -2.25
CA PRO A 204 -5.69 -0.68 -2.94
C PRO A 204 -5.80 0.84 -3.00
N ASP A 205 -5.29 1.54 -1.99
CA ASP A 205 -5.29 3.00 -1.95
C ASP A 205 -4.14 3.65 -2.73
N ILE A 206 -3.11 2.88 -3.13
CA ILE A 206 -2.04 3.32 -4.05
C ILE A 206 -2.47 3.10 -5.49
N VAL A 207 -3.07 1.95 -5.81
CA VAL A 207 -3.53 1.63 -7.17
C VAL A 207 -4.95 2.13 -7.46
N ALA A 208 -5.52 2.91 -6.54
CA ALA A 208 -6.87 3.44 -6.64
C ALA A 208 -7.17 4.30 -7.88
N PRO A 209 -6.21 4.94 -8.57
CA PRO A 209 -6.50 5.66 -9.82
C PRO A 209 -6.70 4.75 -11.03
N TYR A 210 -6.25 3.50 -10.98
CA TYR A 210 -6.29 2.58 -12.12
C TYR A 210 -7.62 1.83 -12.19
N ASP A 211 -8.23 1.76 -13.36
CA ASP A 211 -9.47 1.02 -13.61
C ASP A 211 -9.24 -0.49 -13.61
N TYR A 212 -8.13 -0.91 -14.22
CA TYR A 212 -7.71 -2.30 -14.35
C TYR A 212 -6.23 -2.47 -14.06
N ILE A 213 -5.89 -3.58 -13.40
CA ILE A 213 -4.55 -3.91 -12.90
C ILE A 213 -4.17 -5.31 -13.41
N PHE A 214 -3.13 -5.37 -14.23
CA PHE A 214 -2.58 -6.60 -14.81
C PHE A 214 -1.42 -7.06 -13.93
N ILE A 215 -1.41 -8.34 -13.54
CA ILE A 215 -0.37 -8.91 -12.67
C ILE A 215 0.20 -10.17 -13.31
N TRP A 216 1.15 -9.99 -14.22
CA TRP A 216 1.57 -11.02 -15.15
C TRP A 216 2.94 -11.62 -14.81
N ASP A 217 3.09 -12.90 -15.16
CA ASP A 217 4.39 -13.58 -15.21
C ASP A 217 5.18 -13.16 -16.46
N GLU A 218 6.49 -13.42 -16.45
CA GLU A 218 7.44 -12.99 -17.48
C GLU A 218 7.60 -13.96 -18.67
N ASP A 219 7.02 -15.15 -18.58
CA ASP A 219 7.17 -16.24 -19.55
C ASP A 219 5.98 -16.34 -20.53
N LEU A 220 5.38 -15.19 -20.86
CA LEU A 220 4.21 -15.08 -21.72
C LEU A 220 4.57 -14.61 -23.14
N GLY A 221 4.20 -15.41 -24.14
CA GLY A 221 4.20 -15.01 -25.55
C GLY A 221 2.95 -14.21 -25.87
N VAL A 222 3.12 -13.01 -26.43
CA VAL A 222 2.05 -12.01 -26.60
C VAL A 222 1.76 -11.63 -28.06
N GLU A 223 2.18 -12.46 -29.01
CA GLU A 223 2.11 -12.19 -30.45
C GLU A 223 0.69 -11.74 -30.88
N HIS A 224 -0.32 -12.39 -30.32
CA HIS A 224 -1.73 -12.19 -30.64
C HIS A 224 -2.52 -11.36 -29.62
N PHE A 225 -1.81 -10.70 -28.70
CA PHE A 225 -2.40 -9.86 -27.67
C PHE A 225 -2.26 -8.37 -28.00
N ASN A 226 -3.28 -7.59 -27.65
CA ASN A 226 -3.31 -6.13 -27.63
C ASN A 226 -4.04 -5.65 -26.36
N GLY A 227 -3.37 -4.87 -25.52
CA GLY A 227 -3.91 -4.43 -24.23
C GLY A 227 -5.14 -3.51 -24.34
N VAL A 228 -5.21 -2.70 -25.39
CA VAL A 228 -6.34 -1.78 -25.62
C VAL A 228 -7.59 -2.56 -26.05
N GLU A 229 -7.44 -3.48 -27.01
CA GLU A 229 -8.55 -4.34 -27.45
C GLU A 229 -9.02 -5.29 -26.33
N TYR A 230 -8.08 -5.80 -25.52
CA TYR A 230 -8.41 -6.60 -24.35
C TYR A 230 -9.30 -5.84 -23.37
N ILE A 231 -8.92 -4.61 -22.98
CA ILE A 231 -9.73 -3.81 -22.06
C ILE A 231 -11.11 -3.47 -22.64
N LYS A 232 -11.21 -3.21 -23.96
CA LYS A 232 -12.51 -3.01 -24.60
C LYS A 232 -13.44 -4.20 -24.39
N LEU A 233 -12.93 -5.43 -24.54
CA LEU A 233 -13.70 -6.66 -24.36
C LEU A 233 -14.05 -6.91 -22.88
N VAL A 234 -13.11 -6.70 -21.97
CA VAL A 234 -13.34 -6.80 -20.53
C VAL A 234 -14.49 -5.87 -20.11
N LYS A 235 -14.47 -4.62 -20.56
CA LYS A 235 -15.54 -3.63 -20.30
C LYS A 235 -16.85 -4.04 -20.96
N LYS A 236 -16.83 -4.46 -22.24
CA LYS A 236 -18.00 -4.90 -23.01
C LYS A 236 -18.74 -6.05 -22.33
N HIS A 237 -18.00 -7.00 -21.76
CA HIS A 237 -18.55 -8.22 -21.16
C HIS A 237 -18.73 -8.17 -19.64
N GLY A 238 -18.49 -6.99 -19.03
CA GLY A 238 -18.66 -6.77 -17.59
C GLY A 238 -17.76 -7.64 -16.73
N LEU A 239 -16.53 -7.93 -17.20
CA LEU A 239 -15.58 -8.76 -16.47
C LEU A 239 -14.86 -7.93 -15.39
N GLU A 240 -14.89 -8.41 -14.16
CA GLU A 240 -14.22 -7.82 -13.00
C GLU A 240 -12.89 -8.51 -12.69
N ILE A 241 -12.78 -9.80 -13.02
CA ILE A 241 -11.53 -10.55 -12.98
C ILE A 241 -11.42 -11.33 -14.28
N SER A 242 -10.32 -11.21 -14.99
CA SER A 242 -10.17 -11.84 -16.29
C SER A 242 -8.76 -12.28 -16.57
N GLN A 243 -8.58 -13.08 -17.61
CA GLN A 243 -7.27 -13.34 -18.21
C GLN A 243 -7.40 -13.45 -19.74
N PRO A 244 -6.33 -13.28 -20.50
CA PRO A 244 -6.27 -13.69 -21.90
C PRO A 244 -6.49 -15.21 -22.05
N GLY A 245 -7.03 -15.63 -23.19
CA GLY A 245 -7.08 -17.06 -23.55
C GLY A 245 -5.68 -17.66 -23.66
N LEU A 246 -5.51 -18.91 -23.26
CA LEU A 246 -4.25 -19.64 -23.44
C LEU A 246 -4.31 -20.52 -24.69
N GLU A 247 -3.29 -20.37 -25.54
CA GLU A 247 -3.11 -21.25 -26.70
C GLU A 247 -2.83 -22.70 -26.23
N PRO A 248 -3.59 -23.72 -26.67
CA PRO A 248 -3.52 -25.07 -26.13
C PRO A 248 -2.29 -25.89 -26.55
N ASN A 249 -1.42 -25.36 -27.42
CA ASN A 249 -0.38 -26.11 -28.13
C ASN A 249 0.68 -26.78 -27.24
N LYS A 250 0.81 -26.37 -25.97
CA LYS A 250 1.78 -26.92 -25.01
C LYS A 250 1.16 -27.67 -23.84
N GLY A 251 -0.12 -28.02 -23.94
CA GLY A 251 -0.88 -28.60 -22.84
C GLY A 251 -1.32 -27.55 -21.82
N LEU A 252 -2.43 -27.81 -21.14
CA LEU A 252 -3.03 -26.88 -20.17
C LEU A 252 -3.43 -27.64 -18.90
N THR A 253 -3.20 -27.01 -17.76
CA THR A 253 -3.64 -27.54 -16.46
C THR A 253 -5.16 -27.47 -16.35
N TRP A 254 -5.74 -26.31 -16.69
CA TRP A 254 -7.17 -26.01 -16.51
C TRP A 254 -7.82 -25.71 -17.87
N LEU A 255 -8.85 -26.47 -18.25
CA LEU A 255 -9.59 -26.26 -19.50
C LEU A 255 -10.34 -24.93 -19.54
N MET A 256 -10.58 -24.32 -18.37
CA MET A 256 -11.16 -22.99 -18.24
C MET A 256 -10.26 -21.89 -18.79
N THR A 257 -8.94 -22.12 -18.86
CA THR A 257 -7.98 -21.14 -19.38
C THR A 257 -7.80 -21.25 -20.90
N LYS A 258 -8.21 -22.38 -21.48
CA LYS A 258 -7.99 -22.70 -22.88
C LYS A 258 -8.75 -21.71 -23.75
N ARG A 259 -8.08 -21.12 -24.73
CA ARG A 259 -8.70 -20.28 -25.76
C ARG A 259 -9.81 -21.01 -26.53
N ARG A 260 -10.89 -20.31 -26.83
CA ARG A 260 -12.01 -20.76 -27.70
C ARG A 260 -12.04 -19.91 -28.98
N GLY A 261 -11.83 -20.52 -30.14
CA GLY A 261 -11.72 -19.80 -31.40
C GLY A 261 -13.03 -19.24 -31.97
N ASP A 262 -14.17 -19.62 -31.39
CA ASP A 262 -15.53 -19.36 -31.89
C ASP A 262 -16.25 -18.20 -31.19
N ARG A 263 -15.59 -17.54 -30.24
CA ARG A 263 -16.21 -16.52 -29.37
C ARG A 263 -15.21 -15.47 -28.91
N GLU A 264 -15.72 -14.34 -28.39
CA GLU A 264 -14.88 -13.28 -27.82
C GLU A 264 -14.43 -13.59 -26.39
N VAL A 265 -15.31 -14.18 -25.57
CA VAL A 265 -15.06 -14.52 -24.18
C VAL A 265 -15.79 -15.81 -23.80
N HIS A 266 -15.31 -16.49 -22.76
CA HIS A 266 -16.06 -17.50 -22.04
C HIS A 266 -15.87 -17.39 -20.53
N LYS A 267 -16.89 -17.85 -19.79
CA LYS A 267 -16.97 -17.76 -18.32
C LYS A 267 -17.20 -19.12 -17.66
N VAL A 268 -17.45 -20.13 -18.49
CA VAL A 268 -17.70 -21.52 -18.11
C VAL A 268 -16.95 -22.44 -19.06
N THR A 269 -16.57 -23.61 -18.56
CA THR A 269 -16.04 -24.72 -19.34
C THR A 269 -16.60 -26.03 -18.84
N GLU A 270 -16.59 -27.04 -19.72
CA GLU A 270 -16.60 -28.43 -19.29
C GLU A 270 -15.17 -28.84 -18.94
N GLU A 271 -14.99 -29.39 -17.74
CA GLU A 271 -13.70 -29.92 -17.28
C GLU A 271 -13.67 -31.45 -17.36
N ARG A 272 -12.49 -32.01 -17.08
CA ARG A 272 -12.31 -33.47 -16.98
C ARG A 272 -13.29 -34.06 -15.94
N PRO A 273 -13.81 -35.29 -16.15
CA PRO A 273 -14.75 -35.91 -15.21
C PRO A 273 -14.24 -35.90 -13.77
N GLY A 274 -15.08 -35.44 -12.83
CA GLY A 274 -14.78 -35.37 -11.40
C GLY A 274 -14.03 -34.12 -10.94
N TRP A 275 -13.63 -33.21 -11.84
CA TRP A 275 -12.88 -31.99 -11.47
C TRP A 275 -13.77 -30.84 -11.02
N CYS A 276 -15.06 -30.87 -11.34
CA CYS A 276 -16.01 -29.84 -10.95
C CYS A 276 -17.08 -30.39 -10.02
N ALA A 277 -17.04 -29.96 -8.77
CA ALA A 277 -18.10 -30.23 -7.82
C ALA A 277 -19.39 -29.45 -8.13
N ASN A 278 -19.27 -28.30 -8.78
CA ASN A 278 -20.38 -27.46 -9.21
C ASN A 278 -19.98 -26.69 -10.49
N PRO A 279 -20.85 -26.59 -11.52
CA PRO A 279 -20.52 -25.95 -12.78
C PRO A 279 -20.27 -24.43 -12.67
N HIS A 280 -20.80 -23.77 -11.63
CA HIS A 280 -20.61 -22.34 -11.38
C HIS A 280 -19.44 -22.04 -10.41
N LEU A 281 -18.71 -23.08 -9.99
CA LEU A 281 -17.54 -22.94 -9.13
C LEU A 281 -16.26 -23.31 -9.88
N PRO A 282 -15.09 -22.85 -9.39
CA PRO A 282 -13.81 -23.28 -9.89
C PRO A 282 -13.63 -24.80 -9.81
N PRO A 283 -12.92 -25.40 -10.79
CA PRO A 283 -12.29 -24.74 -11.92
C PRO A 283 -13.22 -24.51 -13.14
N CYS A 284 -14.46 -25.02 -13.14
CA CYS A 284 -15.37 -24.95 -14.31
C CYS A 284 -15.87 -23.55 -14.64
N ALA A 285 -16.00 -22.68 -13.64
CA ALA A 285 -16.39 -21.29 -13.81
C ALA A 285 -15.78 -20.46 -12.67
N ALA A 286 -15.95 -19.14 -12.73
CA ALA A 286 -15.47 -18.24 -11.68
C ALA A 286 -13.95 -18.37 -11.40
N PHE A 287 -13.18 -18.75 -12.43
CA PHE A 287 -11.78 -19.13 -12.33
C PHE A 287 -10.95 -18.48 -13.44
N VAL A 288 -9.80 -17.93 -13.05
CA VAL A 288 -8.69 -17.57 -13.93
C VAL A 288 -7.40 -18.00 -13.22
N GLU A 289 -6.42 -18.44 -13.98
CA GLU A 289 -5.13 -18.85 -13.46
C GLU A 289 -4.31 -17.62 -13.02
N ILE A 290 -3.59 -17.79 -11.91
CA ILE A 290 -2.78 -16.72 -11.31
C ILE A 290 -1.64 -16.22 -12.19
N MET A 291 -1.35 -16.83 -13.34
CA MET A 291 -0.22 -16.48 -14.22
C MET A 291 -0.42 -15.12 -14.92
N ALA A 292 -1.58 -14.91 -15.54
CA ALA A 292 -1.88 -13.68 -16.30
C ALA A 292 -3.21 -13.00 -15.90
N PRO A 293 -3.55 -12.86 -14.61
CA PRO A 293 -4.80 -12.26 -14.20
C PRO A 293 -4.81 -10.75 -14.42
N VAL A 294 -6.01 -10.24 -14.64
CA VAL A 294 -6.36 -8.82 -14.72
C VAL A 294 -7.53 -8.59 -13.78
N PHE A 295 -7.40 -7.59 -12.91
CA PHE A 295 -8.40 -7.26 -11.91
C PHE A 295 -8.94 -5.86 -12.17
N SER A 296 -10.25 -5.68 -12.04
CA SER A 296 -10.82 -4.35 -11.84
C SER A 296 -10.32 -3.77 -10.51
N ARG A 297 -10.37 -2.44 -10.40
CA ARG A 297 -10.07 -1.73 -9.15
C ARG A 297 -10.82 -2.29 -7.94
N ASN A 298 -12.10 -2.60 -8.12
CA ASN A 298 -12.97 -3.07 -7.03
C ASN A 298 -12.63 -4.51 -6.64
N ALA A 299 -12.46 -5.40 -7.61
CA ALA A 299 -12.07 -6.78 -7.35
C ALA A 299 -10.70 -6.84 -6.67
N TRP A 300 -9.73 -6.04 -7.16
CA TRP A 300 -8.39 -5.99 -6.57
C TRP A 300 -8.39 -5.57 -5.09
N ARG A 301 -9.25 -4.62 -4.69
CA ARG A 301 -9.36 -4.22 -3.29
C ARG A 301 -9.67 -5.40 -2.38
N CYS A 302 -10.57 -6.30 -2.79
CA CYS A 302 -10.86 -7.52 -2.05
C CYS A 302 -9.70 -8.53 -2.14
N VAL A 303 -9.18 -8.80 -3.34
CA VAL A 303 -8.10 -9.78 -3.56
C VAL A 303 -6.85 -9.42 -2.76
N TRP A 304 -6.50 -8.14 -2.69
CA TRP A 304 -5.35 -7.67 -1.91
C TRP A 304 -5.46 -8.03 -0.41
N HIS A 305 -6.66 -7.95 0.18
CA HIS A 305 -6.90 -8.34 1.57
C HIS A 305 -6.89 -9.86 1.77
N MET A 306 -7.18 -10.62 0.72
CA MET A 306 -7.10 -12.08 0.74
C MET A 306 -5.65 -12.58 0.77
N ILE A 307 -4.73 -11.90 0.08
CA ILE A 307 -3.31 -12.27 0.04
C ILE A 307 -2.69 -12.16 1.45
N GLN A 308 -2.07 -13.25 1.89
CA GLN A 308 -1.44 -13.38 3.20
C GLN A 308 0.00 -12.86 3.15
N ASN A 309 0.47 -12.19 4.22
CA ASN A 309 1.80 -11.58 4.24
C ASN A 309 2.96 -12.61 4.21
N ASP A 310 2.72 -13.81 4.74
CA ASP A 310 3.69 -14.90 4.91
C ASP A 310 3.60 -16.01 3.85
N LEU A 311 2.54 -16.02 3.03
CA LEU A 311 2.36 -16.96 1.91
C LEU A 311 2.63 -16.22 0.60
N VAL A 312 3.77 -16.51 -0.01
CA VAL A 312 4.34 -15.65 -1.05
C VAL A 312 4.10 -16.20 -2.46
N HIS A 313 3.84 -17.50 -2.64
CA HIS A 313 3.71 -18.10 -3.99
C HIS A 313 2.32 -17.91 -4.61
N GLY A 314 1.29 -17.70 -3.80
CA GLY A 314 -0.08 -17.44 -4.25
C GLY A 314 -0.83 -18.63 -4.85
N TRP A 315 -0.28 -19.84 -4.82
CA TRP A 315 -0.99 -21.05 -5.26
C TRP A 315 -2.28 -21.26 -4.46
N GLY A 316 -3.39 -21.47 -5.15
CA GLY A 316 -4.72 -21.60 -4.57
C GLY A 316 -5.51 -20.29 -4.48
N LEU A 317 -4.88 -19.13 -4.74
CA LEU A 317 -5.60 -17.85 -4.80
C LEU A 317 -6.65 -17.87 -5.92
N ASP A 318 -6.30 -18.44 -7.07
CA ASP A 318 -7.14 -18.68 -8.25
C ASP A 318 -8.50 -19.31 -7.93
N PHE A 319 -8.54 -20.26 -6.99
CA PHE A 319 -9.78 -20.88 -6.51
C PHE A 319 -10.60 -19.98 -5.58
N ALA A 320 -9.95 -19.03 -4.93
CA ALA A 320 -10.58 -18.13 -3.97
C ALA A 320 -11.01 -16.79 -4.57
N LEU A 321 -10.51 -16.41 -5.75
CA LEU A 321 -10.83 -15.15 -6.44
C LEU A 321 -12.33 -14.91 -6.58
N ARG A 322 -13.12 -15.99 -6.77
CA ARG A 322 -14.59 -15.94 -6.83
C ARG A 322 -15.25 -15.24 -5.64
N ARG A 323 -14.60 -15.21 -4.47
CA ARG A 323 -15.14 -14.56 -3.26
C ARG A 323 -15.13 -13.03 -3.34
N CYS A 324 -14.44 -12.45 -4.33
CA CYS A 324 -14.28 -11.01 -4.46
C CYS A 324 -15.23 -10.37 -5.48
N VAL A 325 -16.13 -11.15 -6.09
CA VAL A 325 -17.04 -10.67 -7.13
C VAL A 325 -18.36 -11.43 -7.07
N GLU A 326 -19.48 -10.73 -7.26
CA GLU A 326 -20.83 -11.32 -7.23
C GLU A 326 -21.66 -10.85 -8.46
N PRO A 327 -22.31 -11.76 -9.22
CA PRO A 327 -22.11 -13.21 -9.22
C PRO A 327 -20.82 -13.61 -9.93
N ALA A 328 -19.99 -14.42 -9.28
CA ALA A 328 -18.62 -14.69 -9.74
C ALA A 328 -18.55 -15.37 -11.12
N HIS A 329 -19.42 -16.33 -11.39
CA HIS A 329 -19.43 -17.10 -12.65
C HIS A 329 -19.86 -16.26 -13.86
N GLU A 330 -20.45 -15.07 -13.66
CA GLU A 330 -20.81 -14.16 -14.75
C GLU A 330 -19.80 -13.02 -14.94
N LYS A 331 -18.96 -12.77 -13.95
CA LYS A 331 -18.04 -11.62 -13.94
C LYS A 331 -16.56 -12.02 -13.96
N ILE A 332 -16.27 -13.31 -13.87
CA ILE A 332 -14.92 -13.85 -14.03
C ILE A 332 -14.88 -14.67 -15.33
N GLY A 333 -13.89 -14.40 -16.19
CA GLY A 333 -13.83 -15.10 -17.47
C GLY A 333 -12.54 -14.89 -18.25
N VAL A 334 -12.45 -15.63 -19.34
CA VAL A 334 -11.32 -15.63 -20.26
C VAL A 334 -11.70 -14.86 -21.52
N VAL A 335 -10.80 -13.99 -21.97
CA VAL A 335 -10.95 -13.23 -23.21
C VAL A 335 -10.27 -14.00 -24.33
N ASP A 336 -11.06 -14.66 -25.17
CA ASP A 336 -10.59 -15.61 -26.17
C ASP A 336 -10.04 -14.95 -27.44
N SER A 337 -10.60 -13.80 -27.81
CA SER A 337 -10.16 -13.05 -28.99
C SER A 337 -8.85 -12.29 -28.76
N GLN A 338 -8.32 -12.31 -27.52
CA GLN A 338 -7.03 -11.75 -27.14
C GLN A 338 -6.28 -12.80 -26.33
N TRP A 339 -5.34 -13.51 -26.95
CA TRP A 339 -4.73 -14.69 -26.36
C TRP A 339 -3.22 -14.59 -26.27
N ILE A 340 -2.68 -15.42 -25.39
CA ILE A 340 -1.25 -15.53 -25.09
C ILE A 340 -0.79 -16.99 -25.13
N VAL A 341 0.52 -17.18 -25.19
CA VAL A 341 1.17 -18.50 -25.17
C VAL A 341 1.97 -18.62 -23.89
N HIS A 342 1.73 -19.64 -23.07
CA HIS A 342 2.60 -19.93 -21.93
C HIS A 342 3.88 -20.60 -22.43
N GLN A 343 5.02 -19.93 -22.30
CA GLN A 343 6.29 -20.44 -22.82
C GLN A 343 6.99 -21.41 -21.85
N VAL A 344 6.60 -21.41 -20.57
CA VAL A 344 7.14 -22.27 -19.51
C VAL A 344 8.66 -22.10 -19.36
N VAL A 345 9.12 -20.84 -19.40
CA VAL A 345 10.54 -20.52 -19.28
C VAL A 345 10.92 -20.59 -17.80
N PRO A 346 11.82 -21.50 -17.37
CA PRO A 346 12.16 -21.62 -15.96
C PRO A 346 12.81 -20.35 -15.44
N SER A 347 12.21 -19.75 -14.41
CA SER A 347 12.64 -18.46 -13.88
C SER A 347 12.89 -18.52 -12.37
N LEU A 348 12.02 -17.94 -11.55
CA LEU A 348 12.12 -17.90 -10.10
C LEU A 348 12.15 -19.29 -9.45
N GLY A 349 11.56 -20.31 -10.09
CA GLY A 349 11.65 -21.70 -9.63
C GLY A 349 13.10 -22.18 -9.46
N ASN A 350 14.01 -21.74 -10.32
CA ASN A 350 15.42 -22.13 -10.24
C ASN A 350 16.24 -21.32 -9.20
N GLN A 351 15.63 -20.31 -8.55
CA GLN A 351 16.28 -19.48 -7.53
C GLN A 351 16.27 -20.11 -6.11
N GLY A 352 15.71 -21.32 -5.99
CA GLY A 352 15.73 -22.13 -4.77
C GLY A 352 17.12 -22.62 -4.36
N VAL A 353 17.17 -23.52 -3.38
CA VAL A 353 18.40 -24.17 -2.92
C VAL A 353 18.34 -25.64 -3.33
N ALA A 354 19.45 -26.15 -3.87
CA ALA A 354 19.61 -27.58 -4.10
C ALA A 354 19.92 -28.26 -2.76
N GLU A 355 19.15 -29.29 -2.41
CA GLU A 355 19.30 -30.05 -1.15
C GLU A 355 19.23 -31.54 -1.47
N ASP A 356 20.11 -32.35 -0.87
CA ASP A 356 20.11 -33.82 -0.97
C ASP A 356 20.01 -34.36 -2.42
N GLY A 357 20.73 -33.74 -3.35
CA GLY A 357 20.73 -34.12 -4.77
C GLY A 357 19.50 -33.68 -5.57
N ARG A 358 18.55 -32.96 -4.96
CA ARG A 358 17.37 -32.40 -5.62
C ARG A 358 17.68 -31.07 -6.29
N ALA A 359 17.08 -30.84 -7.45
CA ALA A 359 17.22 -29.58 -8.15
C ALA A 359 16.52 -28.42 -7.40
N PRO A 360 17.01 -27.17 -7.48
CA PRO A 360 16.43 -26.02 -6.77
C PRO A 360 14.91 -25.82 -6.92
N TRP A 361 14.38 -26.09 -8.12
CA TRP A 361 12.95 -25.94 -8.42
C TRP A 361 12.06 -26.91 -7.66
N GLU A 362 12.59 -28.06 -7.23
CA GLU A 362 11.84 -29.02 -6.43
C GLU A 362 11.52 -28.46 -5.05
N GLY A 363 12.49 -27.80 -4.41
CA GLY A 363 12.31 -27.12 -3.13
C GLY A 363 11.28 -25.99 -3.21
N VAL A 364 11.35 -25.18 -4.27
CA VAL A 364 10.34 -24.13 -4.54
C VAL A 364 8.95 -24.75 -4.71
N ARG A 365 8.82 -25.82 -5.51
CA ARG A 365 7.52 -26.48 -5.75
C ARG A 365 6.96 -27.15 -4.50
N LEU A 366 7.81 -27.71 -3.63
CA LEU A 366 7.41 -28.21 -2.32
C LEU A 366 6.87 -27.07 -1.45
N ARG A 367 7.53 -25.91 -1.46
CA ARG A 367 7.05 -24.73 -0.74
C ARG A 367 5.71 -24.22 -1.29
N CYS A 368 5.53 -24.16 -2.61
CA CYS A 368 4.25 -23.79 -3.23
C CYS A 368 3.10 -24.67 -2.73
N ARG A 369 3.28 -26.00 -2.75
CA ARG A 369 2.27 -26.96 -2.26
C ARG A 369 1.97 -26.79 -0.78
N LYS A 370 3.00 -26.58 0.05
CA LYS A 370 2.83 -26.32 1.48
C LYS A 370 2.02 -25.05 1.74
N GLU A 371 2.35 -23.96 1.04
CA GLU A 371 1.63 -22.69 1.18
C GLU A 371 0.18 -22.79 0.70
N TRP A 372 -0.07 -23.51 -0.40
CA TRP A 372 -1.43 -23.76 -0.88
C TRP A 372 -2.28 -24.47 0.19
N GLY A 373 -1.78 -25.56 0.77
CA GLY A 373 -2.49 -26.27 1.84
C GLY A 373 -2.72 -25.39 3.08
N MET A 374 -1.75 -24.54 3.43
CA MET A 374 -1.92 -23.56 4.53
C MET A 374 -3.00 -22.52 4.21
N PHE A 375 -3.03 -22.00 2.99
CA PHE A 375 -4.02 -21.03 2.55
C PHE A 375 -5.44 -21.62 2.56
N GLN A 376 -5.62 -22.81 1.97
CA GLN A 376 -6.91 -23.51 1.97
C GLN A 376 -7.44 -23.74 3.39
N ARG A 377 -6.57 -24.20 4.28
CA ARG A 377 -6.93 -24.41 5.69
C ARG A 377 -7.33 -23.11 6.38
N ARG A 378 -6.53 -22.03 6.23
CA ARG A 378 -6.87 -20.71 6.80
C ARG A 378 -8.22 -20.19 6.30
N MET A 379 -8.47 -20.29 5.00
CA MET A 379 -9.74 -19.88 4.40
C MET A 379 -10.92 -20.69 4.98
N SER A 380 -10.80 -22.02 5.04
CA SER A 380 -11.85 -22.89 5.57
C SER A 380 -12.11 -22.65 7.06
N GLU A 381 -11.06 -22.53 7.88
CA GLU A 381 -11.16 -22.26 9.32
C GLU A 381 -11.81 -20.89 9.59
N ALA A 382 -11.38 -19.84 8.88
CA ALA A 382 -11.94 -18.50 9.01
C ALA A 382 -13.42 -18.45 8.61
N GLU A 383 -13.79 -19.11 7.52
CA GLU A 383 -15.17 -19.20 7.04
C GLU A 383 -16.06 -19.94 8.05
N LYS A 384 -15.61 -21.09 8.58
CA LYS A 384 -16.32 -21.82 9.64
C LYS A 384 -16.49 -20.98 10.91
N ALA A 385 -15.44 -20.28 11.34
CA ALA A 385 -15.48 -19.41 12.51
C ALA A 385 -16.48 -18.26 12.33
N TYR A 386 -16.51 -17.65 11.15
CA TYR A 386 -17.46 -16.59 10.81
C TYR A 386 -18.90 -17.08 10.85
N TYR A 387 -19.24 -18.17 10.14
CA TYR A 387 -20.60 -18.72 10.15
C TYR A 387 -21.07 -19.09 11.56
N LYS A 388 -20.18 -19.71 12.35
CA LYS A 388 -20.46 -20.00 13.76
C LYS A 388 -20.75 -18.73 14.57
N SER A 389 -20.02 -17.64 14.33
CA SER A 389 -20.22 -16.37 15.04
C SER A 389 -21.58 -15.70 14.77
N ILE A 390 -22.18 -15.98 13.60
CA ILE A 390 -23.51 -15.48 13.22
C ILE A 390 -24.61 -16.53 13.38
N GLY A 391 -24.34 -17.63 14.10
CA GLY A 391 -25.34 -18.66 14.40
C GLY A 391 -25.71 -19.59 13.24
N ILE A 392 -24.95 -19.60 12.15
CA ILE A 392 -25.14 -20.49 11.01
C ILE A 392 -24.24 -21.71 11.19
N THR A 393 -24.83 -22.91 11.24
CA THR A 393 -24.06 -24.15 11.20
C THR A 393 -23.49 -24.35 9.80
N PRO A 394 -22.16 -24.33 9.59
CA PRO A 394 -21.59 -24.58 8.28
C PRO A 394 -22.01 -25.97 7.81
N SER A 395 -22.53 -26.11 6.59
CA SER A 395 -22.78 -27.44 6.05
C SER A 395 -21.44 -28.21 5.97
N ASN A 396 -21.43 -29.49 6.33
CA ASN A 396 -20.29 -30.40 6.14
C ASN A 396 -20.08 -30.72 4.65
N SER A 397 -20.09 -29.71 3.77
CA SER A 397 -19.57 -29.89 2.42
C SER A 397 -18.05 -29.93 2.53
N THR A 398 -17.54 -31.16 2.55
CA THR A 398 -16.15 -31.50 2.25
C THR A 398 -15.69 -30.69 1.04
N VAL A 399 -14.66 -29.88 1.26
CA VAL A 399 -13.87 -29.29 0.18
C VAL A 399 -13.27 -30.46 -0.62
N PRO A 400 -13.45 -30.53 -1.94
CA PRO A 400 -12.68 -31.43 -2.80
C PRO A 400 -11.19 -31.10 -2.79
#